data_AF-A0A2L2YAF3-F1
#
_entry.id   AF-A0A2L2YAF3-F1
#
_cell.length_a   1.000
_cell.length_b   1.000
_cell.length_c   1.000
_cell.angle_alpha   90.00
_cell.angle_beta   90.00
_cell.angle_gamma   90.00
#
_symmetry.space_group_name_H-M   'P 1'
#
loop_
_entity.id
_entity.type
_entity.pdbx_description
1 polymer ?
#
loop_
_entity_poly.entity_id
_entity_poly.type
_entity_poly.pdbx_seq_one_letter_code
_entity_poly.pdbx_strand_id
1 'polypeptide(L)'
;IARPRTGLSSVLGSLANKGKKQSVLEKSLEDWKSFKEEHGIEKDLETFNKGRSGYIERQRFLERSDIRSFENEKNLRLTGRKLPGSTGK
;
A
#
# COMPACT_ATOMS: atom_id res chain seq x y z
N ILE A 1 -35.40 10.18 53.32
CA ILE A 1 -34.19 9.42 52.89
C ILE A 1 -33.87 9.86 51.47
N ALA A 2 -32.94 10.80 51.28
CA ALA A 2 -32.53 11.27 49.96
C ALA A 2 -31.33 10.44 49.47
N ARG A 3 -31.45 9.80 48.29
CA ARG A 3 -30.34 9.10 47.65
C ARG A 3 -29.60 10.08 46.72
N PRO A 4 -28.33 10.44 46.97
CA PRO A 4 -27.58 11.26 46.04
C PRO A 4 -27.20 10.40 44.82
N ARG A 5 -27.82 10.66 43.67
CA ARG A 5 -27.51 10.00 42.39
C ARG A 5 -26.98 11.01 41.37
N THR A 6 -25.88 11.70 41.65
CA THR A 6 -25.39 12.75 40.71
C THR A 6 -23.87 12.94 40.66
N GLY A 7 -23.06 11.98 41.12
CA GLY A 7 -21.59 12.05 40.98
C GLY A 7 -21.03 11.26 39.79
N LEU A 8 -21.43 9.99 39.68
CA LEU A 8 -20.83 9.04 38.73
C LEU A 8 -21.16 9.35 37.25
N SER A 9 -22.36 9.86 36.96
CA SER A 9 -22.76 10.22 35.58
C SER A 9 -21.93 11.38 35.01
N SER A 10 -21.49 12.31 35.85
CA SER A 10 -20.66 13.45 35.46
C SER A 10 -19.22 13.01 35.14
N VAL A 11 -18.68 12.08 35.94
CA VAL A 11 -17.35 11.48 35.69
C VAL A 11 -17.36 10.60 34.44
N LEU A 12 -18.45 9.84 34.21
CA LEU A 12 -18.61 9.02 33.00
C LEU A 12 -18.74 9.89 31.74
N GLY A 13 -19.47 11.01 31.83
CA GLY A 13 -19.56 12.00 30.74
C GLY A 13 -18.22 12.67 30.46
N SER A 14 -17.44 13.01 31.49
CA SER A 14 -16.09 13.57 31.36
C SER A 14 -15.11 12.58 30.72
N LEU A 15 -15.22 11.29 31.06
CA LEU A 15 -14.39 10.23 30.47
C LEU A 15 -14.80 9.88 29.04
N ALA A 16 -16.10 9.91 28.73
CA ALA A 16 -16.62 9.74 27.38
C ALA A 16 -16.28 10.92 26.45
N ASN A 17 -16.24 12.14 27.01
CA ASN A 17 -15.86 13.37 26.31
C ASN A 17 -14.35 13.61 26.25
N LYS A 18 -13.54 12.80 26.95
CA LYS A 18 -12.10 12.76 26.75
C LYS A 18 -11.87 12.03 25.42
N GLY A 19 -12.04 12.78 24.34
CA GLY A 19 -11.99 12.30 22.96
C GLY A 19 -10.86 11.30 22.78
N LYS A 20 -11.16 10.22 22.04
CA LYS A 20 -10.16 9.21 21.68
C LYS A 20 -8.90 9.96 21.28
N LYS A 21 -7.81 9.71 22.00
CA LYS A 21 -6.52 10.31 21.66
C LYS A 21 -6.19 9.77 20.29
N GLN A 22 -6.48 10.54 19.24
CA GLN A 22 -6.11 10.16 17.89
C GLN A 22 -4.60 9.97 17.89
N SER A 23 -4.19 8.78 17.45
CA SER A 23 -2.77 8.50 17.29
C SER A 23 -2.18 9.51 16.32
N VAL A 24 -0.89 9.83 16.46
CA VAL A 24 -0.17 10.67 15.48
C VAL A 24 -0.38 10.12 14.06
N LEU A 25 -0.41 8.79 13.90
CA LEU A 25 -0.67 8.15 12.61
C LEU A 25 -2.07 8.44 12.06
N GLU A 26 -3.08 8.41 12.93
CA GLU A 26 -4.48 8.62 12.56
C GLU A 26 -4.73 10.07 12.18
N LYS A 27 -4.15 10.99 12.96
CA LYS A 27 -4.18 12.42 12.66
C LYS A 27 -3.43 12.74 11.36
N SER A 28 -2.21 12.21 11.17
CA SER A 28 -1.46 12.43 9.94
C SER A 28 -2.17 11.89 8.69
N LEU A 29 -2.90 10.78 8.82
CA LEU A 29 -3.72 10.26 7.73
C LEU A 29 -4.89 11.20 7.40
N GLU A 30 -5.55 11.73 8.42
CA GLU A 30 -6.65 12.69 8.27
C GLU A 30 -6.16 14.01 7.67
N ASP A 31 -5.07 14.56 8.19
CA ASP A 31 -4.42 15.76 7.67
C ASP A 31 -4.04 15.58 6.18
N TRP A 32 -3.53 14.41 5.81
CA TRP A 32 -3.19 14.11 4.42
C TRP A 32 -4.41 14.00 3.51
N LYS A 33 -5.53 13.45 3.99
CA LYS A 33 -6.78 13.40 3.24
C LYS A 33 -7.31 14.81 2.98
N SER A 34 -7.42 15.63 4.03
CA SER A 34 -7.88 17.01 3.93
C SER A 34 -7.00 17.83 2.99
N PHE A 35 -5.67 17.69 3.08
CA PHE A 35 -4.73 18.36 2.18
C PHE A 35 -4.96 17.99 0.71
N LYS A 36 -5.17 16.70 0.40
CA LYS A 36 -5.41 16.27 -0.98
C LYS A 36 -6.72 16.80 -1.55
N GLU A 37 -7.76 16.86 -0.73
CA GLU A 37 -9.07 17.41 -1.09
C GLU A 37 -9.01 18.92 -1.31
N GLU A 38 -8.42 19.67 -0.37
CA GLU A 38 -8.29 21.13 -0.45
C GLU A 38 -7.49 21.58 -1.67
N HIS A 39 -6.38 20.90 -1.96
CA HIS A 39 -5.54 21.24 -3.10
C HIS A 39 -6.00 20.59 -4.41
N GLY A 40 -7.06 19.77 -4.40
CA GLY A 40 -7.58 19.11 -5.59
C GLY A 40 -6.60 18.13 -6.27
N ILE A 41 -5.51 17.76 -5.60
CA ILE A 41 -4.44 16.93 -6.17
C ILE A 41 -4.77 15.44 -6.21
N GLU A 42 -5.92 15.02 -5.64
CA GLU A 42 -6.38 13.63 -5.62
C GLU A 42 -6.38 12.99 -7.03
N LYS A 43 -6.89 13.74 -8.01
CA LYS A 43 -7.02 13.27 -9.40
C LYS A 43 -5.66 13.15 -10.11
N ASP A 44 -4.77 14.11 -9.85
CA ASP A 44 -3.42 14.10 -10.42
C ASP A 44 -2.59 12.97 -9.80
N LEU A 45 -2.74 12.73 -8.50
CA LEU A 45 -2.10 11.63 -7.78
C LEU A 45 -2.59 10.27 -8.27
N GLU A 46 -3.90 10.09 -8.48
CA GLU A 46 -4.45 8.88 -9.09
C GLU A 46 -3.92 8.66 -10.50
N THR A 47 -3.90 9.71 -11.33
CA THR A 47 -3.43 9.63 -12.72
C THR A 47 -1.95 9.28 -12.77
N PHE A 48 -1.14 9.84 -11.87
CA PHE A 48 0.28 9.53 -11.79
C PHE A 48 0.54 8.11 -11.25
N ASN A 49 -0.26 7.64 -10.29
CA ASN A 49 -0.14 6.28 -9.75
C ASN A 49 -0.66 5.19 -10.70
N LYS A 50 -1.70 5.48 -11.48
CA LYS A 50 -2.30 4.55 -12.47
C LYS A 50 -1.64 4.64 -13.84
N GLY A 51 -0.89 5.72 -14.12
CA GLY A 51 -0.23 5.95 -15.40
C GLY A 51 0.98 5.03 -15.63
N ARG A 52 1.39 4.91 -16.90
CA ARG A 52 2.59 4.16 -17.34
C ARG A 52 3.90 4.65 -16.69
N SER A 53 3.88 5.86 -16.15
CA SER A 53 4.97 6.51 -15.41
C SER A 53 4.75 6.51 -13.89
N GLY A 54 3.84 5.69 -13.36
CA GLY A 54 3.68 5.49 -11.92
C GLY A 54 4.78 4.63 -11.33
N TYR A 55 5.11 4.85 -10.06
CA TYR A 55 6.12 4.06 -9.35
C TYR A 55 5.76 2.57 -9.31
N ILE A 56 4.50 2.26 -9.01
CA ILE A 56 4.00 0.88 -8.95
C ILE A 56 4.12 0.19 -10.30
N GLU A 57 3.75 0.85 -11.39
CA GLU A 57 3.85 0.26 -12.73
C GLU A 57 5.30 0.10 -13.18
N ARG A 58 6.19 1.05 -12.85
CA ARG A 58 7.64 0.88 -13.08
C ARG A 58 8.19 -0.32 -12.32
N GLN A 59 7.82 -0.47 -11.05
CA GLN A 59 8.30 -1.56 -10.21
C GLN A 59 7.78 -2.92 -10.73
N ARG A 60 6.49 -3.00 -11.10
CA ARG A 60 5.92 -4.17 -11.77
C ARG A 60 6.57 -4.47 -13.12
N PHE A 61 6.90 -3.44 -13.90
CA PHE A 61 7.60 -3.62 -15.18
C PHE A 61 8.99 -4.21 -14.98
N LEU A 62 9.75 -3.74 -13.98
CA LEU A 62 11.06 -4.30 -13.64
C LEU A 62 10.93 -5.78 -13.25
N GLU A 63 10.01 -6.12 -12.36
CA GLU A 63 9.75 -7.51 -11.98
C GLU A 63 9.40 -8.40 -13.19
N ARG A 64 8.49 -7.95 -14.05
CA ARG A 64 8.12 -8.71 -15.27
C ARG A 64 9.28 -8.85 -16.25
N SER A 65 10.10 -7.81 -16.38
CA SER A 65 11.27 -7.80 -17.28
C SER A 65 12.36 -8.75 -16.77
N ASP A 66 12.58 -8.79 -15.46
CA ASP A 66 13.53 -9.69 -14.82
C ASP A 66 13.12 -11.15 -15.05
N ILE A 67 11.84 -11.47 -14.80
CA ILE A 67 11.29 -12.82 -15.03
C ILE A 67 11.47 -13.24 -16.49
N ARG A 68 11.09 -12.38 -17.43
CA ARG A 68 11.18 -12.68 -18.87
C ARG A 68 12.63 -12.91 -19.32
N SER A 69 13.56 -12.12 -18.80
CA SER A 69 14.98 -12.25 -19.12
C SER A 69 15.53 -13.59 -18.62
N PHE A 70 15.16 -13.97 -17.40
CA PHE A 70 15.51 -15.27 -16.83
C PHE A 70 14.94 -16.44 -17.65
N GLU A 71 13.68 -16.37 -18.07
CA GLU A 71 13.05 -17.39 -18.92
C GLU A 71 13.74 -17.54 -20.27
N ASN A 72 14.11 -16.42 -20.90
CA ASN A 72 14.85 -16.40 -22.16
C ASN A 72 16.22 -17.06 -22.02
N GLU A 73 16.98 -16.71 -20.97
CA GLU A 73 18.30 -17.31 -20.71
C GLU A 73 18.17 -18.81 -20.42
N LYS A 74 17.21 -19.20 -19.59
CA LYS A 74 16.90 -20.61 -19.30
C LYS A 74 16.61 -21.38 -20.58
N ASN A 75 15.77 -20.82 -21.46
CA ASN A 75 15.43 -21.44 -22.73
C ASN A 75 16.67 -21.56 -23.62
N LEU A 76 17.51 -20.53 -23.72
CA LEU A 76 18.76 -20.58 -24.49
C LEU A 76 19.71 -21.67 -23.98
N ARG A 77 19.86 -21.81 -22.66
CA ARG A 77 20.66 -22.87 -22.04
C ARG A 77 20.10 -24.26 -22.33
N LEU A 78 18.77 -24.41 -22.30
CA LEU A 78 18.10 -25.68 -22.59
C LEU A 78 18.15 -26.06 -24.07
N THR A 79 17.97 -25.09 -24.98
CA THR A 79 18.08 -25.31 -26.43
C THR A 79 19.53 -25.57 -26.84
N GLY A 80 20.49 -24.86 -26.24
CA GLY A 80 21.92 -25.12 -26.43
C GLY A 80 22.33 -26.51 -25.94
N ARG A 81 21.69 -27.05 -24.90
CA ARG A 81 21.88 -28.43 -24.42
C ARG A 81 21.28 -29.49 -25.35
N LYS A 82 20.34 -29.13 -26.22
CA LYS A 82 19.66 -30.05 -27.14
C LYS A 82 20.29 -30.15 -28.53
N LEU A 83 21.39 -29.43 -28.80
CA LEU A 83 22.12 -29.59 -30.06
C LEU A 83 22.98 -30.88 -30.07
N PRO A 84 23.02 -31.59 -31.21
CA PRO A 84 23.11 -33.06 -31.25
C PRO A 84 24.54 -33.59 -31.14
N GLY A 85 24.81 -34.23 -30.00
CA GLY A 85 25.95 -35.14 -29.81
C GLY A 85 25.61 -36.35 -28.94
N SER A 86 24.33 -36.58 -28.61
CA SER A 86 23.87 -37.71 -27.80
C SER A 86 23.12 -38.72 -28.65
N THR A 87 23.78 -39.22 -29.69
CA THR A 87 23.60 -40.59 -30.18
C THR A 87 24.92 -41.31 -29.94
N GLY A 88 25.13 -41.76 -28.71
CA GLY A 88 26.17 -42.71 -28.37
C GLY A 88 25.50 -44.07 -28.16
N LYS A 89 25.97 -45.06 -28.92
CA LYS A 89 25.62 -46.47 -28.82
C LYS A 89 25.84 -47.03 -27.41
#